data_AF-A0A0C2GKQ3-F1
#
_entry.id   AF-A0A0C2GKQ3-F1
#
_cell.length_a   1.000
_cell.length_b   1.000
_cell.length_c   1.000
_cell.angle_alpha   90.00
_cell.angle_beta   90.00
_cell.angle_gamma   90.00
#
_symmetry.space_group_name_H-M   'P 1'
#
loop_
_entity.id
_entity.type
_entity.pdbx_description
1 polymer ?
#
loop_
_entity_poly.entity_id
_entity_poly.type
_entity_poly.pdbx_seq_one_letter_code
_entity_poly.pdbx_strand_id
1 'polypeptide(L)'
;MNSHHHCNRLLKLPPGGVQKMPHAELQRQQSEHRSLFSKVKVFVEETFKKGVKGLIAEFKSMKRMNDFTKMTEFLAQNAEGRNRYKDVGCLDNDRVIIRIGPVSYIHANYVSSPTNPKRFICTQNAKKCAEYFPVEEDRPLTFEGGVCVVLKKQEPFPFPFETRIRILVRTLEVSVPGQPMHTCMHYHWQDWPDRGVPDADLAPIVLLARLKENT
;
A
#
# COMPACT_ATOMS: atom_id res chain seq x y z
N MET A 1 -29.87 24.87 20.13
CA MET A 1 -28.67 25.72 19.95
C MET A 1 -27.74 25.00 18.98
N ASN A 2 -27.92 25.23 17.68
CA ASN A 2 -27.10 24.61 16.62
C ASN A 2 -25.82 25.42 16.44
N SER A 3 -24.67 24.86 16.81
CA SER A 3 -23.37 25.43 16.50
C SER A 3 -23.00 25.06 15.07
N HIS A 4 -23.13 26.02 14.15
CA HIS A 4 -22.52 25.94 12.82
C HIS A 4 -21.00 26.03 12.97
N HIS A 5 -20.32 24.89 13.03
CA HIS A 5 -18.88 24.85 12.79
C HIS A 5 -18.62 25.11 11.30
N HIS A 6 -18.26 26.35 10.98
CA HIS A 6 -17.68 26.74 9.70
C HIS A 6 -16.39 25.93 9.50
N CYS A 7 -16.41 24.96 8.59
CA CYS A 7 -15.22 24.28 8.12
C CYS A 7 -14.44 25.23 7.20
N ASN A 8 -13.66 26.14 7.78
CA ASN A 8 -12.64 26.88 7.05
C ASN A 8 -11.45 25.95 6.83
N ARG A 9 -11.47 25.14 5.76
CA ARG A 9 -10.24 24.50 5.26
C ARG A 9 -9.41 25.57 4.53
N LEU A 10 -8.48 26.17 5.27
CA LEU A 10 -7.40 26.97 4.70
C LEU A 10 -6.47 26.05 3.90
N LEU A 11 -6.40 26.23 2.59
CA LEU A 11 -5.30 25.68 1.78
C LEU A 11 -4.05 26.51 2.08
N LYS A 12 -2.92 25.85 2.39
CA LYS A 12 -1.60 26.50 2.48
C LYS A 12 -1.28 27.11 1.10
N LEU A 13 -1.15 28.42 1.01
CA LEU A 13 -0.68 29.14 -0.17
C LEU A 13 0.67 29.84 0.13
N PRO A 14 1.54 30.03 -0.88
CA PRO A 14 2.81 30.74 -0.73
C PRO A 14 2.60 32.20 -0.29
N PRO A 15 3.61 32.88 0.27
CA PRO A 15 3.42 34.19 0.89
C PRO A 15 3.18 35.26 -0.16
N GLY A 16 1.95 35.77 -0.26
CA GLY A 16 1.61 36.96 -1.04
C GLY A 16 0.17 36.97 -1.57
N GLY A 17 -0.71 37.71 -0.89
CA GLY A 17 -2.02 38.15 -1.41
C GLY A 17 -3.15 37.11 -1.38
N VAL A 18 -4.23 37.41 -0.64
CA VAL A 18 -5.46 36.60 -0.67
C VAL A 18 -6.25 36.94 -1.95
N GLN A 19 -6.19 36.11 -2.98
CA GLN A 19 -7.17 36.15 -4.08
C GLN A 19 -8.44 35.41 -3.66
N LYS A 20 -9.61 36.06 -3.78
CA LYS A 20 -10.91 35.42 -3.58
C LYS A 20 -11.15 34.44 -4.74
N MET A 21 -11.48 33.18 -4.42
CA MET A 21 -11.87 32.19 -5.43
C MET A 21 -13.11 32.67 -6.23
N PRO A 22 -13.18 32.41 -7.54
CA PRO A 22 -14.36 32.71 -8.35
C PRO A 22 -15.63 32.04 -7.80
N HIS A 23 -16.76 32.75 -7.82
CA HIS A 23 -18.04 32.26 -7.28
C HIS A 23 -18.50 30.94 -7.94
N ALA A 24 -18.28 30.79 -9.25
CA ALA A 24 -18.62 29.55 -9.97
C ALA A 24 -17.79 28.34 -9.50
N GLU A 25 -16.52 28.55 -9.16
CA GLU A 25 -15.65 27.50 -8.62
C GLU A 25 -16.04 27.11 -7.20
N LEU A 26 -16.40 28.10 -6.37
CA LEU A 26 -16.94 27.87 -5.03
C LEU A 26 -18.23 27.03 -5.07
N GLN A 27 -19.16 27.35 -5.98
CA GLN A 27 -20.40 26.61 -6.15
C GLN A 27 -20.15 25.16 -6.64
N ARG A 28 -19.18 24.97 -7.55
CA ARG A 28 -18.79 23.63 -8.03
C ARG A 28 -18.23 22.78 -6.91
N GLN A 29 -17.28 23.31 -6.12
CA GLN A 29 -16.71 22.62 -4.96
C GLN A 29 -17.78 22.28 -3.91
N GLN A 30 -18.72 23.19 -3.64
CA GLN A 30 -19.83 22.93 -2.72
C GLN A 30 -20.77 21.83 -3.23
N SER A 31 -21.05 21.81 -4.54
CA SER A 31 -21.85 20.76 -5.18
C SER A 31 -21.18 19.38 -5.08
N GLU A 32 -19.90 19.30 -5.44
CA GLU A 32 -19.09 18.09 -5.34
C GLU A 32 -19.02 17.57 -3.90
N HIS A 33 -18.81 18.48 -2.93
CA HIS A 33 -18.77 18.12 -1.51
C HIS A 33 -20.13 17.57 -1.01
N ARG A 34 -21.25 18.19 -1.39
CA ARG A 34 -22.59 17.68 -1.07
C ARG A 34 -22.84 16.29 -1.68
N SER A 35 -22.42 16.08 -2.93
CA SER A 35 -22.55 14.80 -3.62
C SER A 35 -21.73 13.70 -2.92
N LEU A 36 -20.48 13.99 -2.57
CA LEU A 36 -19.62 13.06 -1.85
C LEU A 36 -20.18 12.73 -0.46
N PHE A 37 -20.63 13.75 0.28
CA PHE A 37 -21.26 13.56 1.59
C PHE A 37 -22.48 12.65 1.51
N SER A 38 -23.35 12.85 0.50
CA SER A 38 -24.52 11.99 0.29
C SER A 38 -24.15 10.52 0.08
N LYS A 39 -23.12 10.23 -0.72
CA LYS A 39 -22.65 8.86 -0.95
C LYS A 39 -22.06 8.22 0.31
N VAL A 40 -21.24 8.97 1.04
CA VAL A 40 -20.65 8.48 2.30
C VAL A 40 -21.73 8.25 3.36
N LYS A 41 -22.74 9.13 3.43
CA LYS A 41 -23.87 8.99 4.35
C LYS A 41 -24.58 7.65 4.15
N VAL A 42 -24.92 7.30 2.92
CA VAL A 42 -25.58 6.02 2.59
C VAL A 42 -24.72 4.83 3.04
N PHE A 43 -23.41 4.86 2.75
CA PHE A 43 -22.50 3.80 3.18
C PHE A 43 -22.47 3.65 4.71
N VAL A 44 -22.41 4.77 5.43
CA VAL A 44 -22.42 4.78 6.90
C VAL A 44 -23.72 4.18 7.44
N GLU A 45 -24.87 4.68 6.98
CA GLU A 45 -26.19 4.21 7.41
C GLU A 45 -26.37 2.71 7.17
N GLU A 46 -26.02 2.22 5.97
CA GLU A 46 -26.13 0.80 5.64
C GLU A 46 -25.14 -0.07 6.44
N THR A 47 -23.93 0.43 6.72
CA THR A 47 -22.95 -0.26 7.56
C THR A 47 -23.46 -0.41 9.00
N PHE A 48 -24.03 0.65 9.57
CA PHE A 48 -24.64 0.61 10.91
C PHE A 48 -25.83 -0.34 10.97
N LYS A 49 -26.71 -0.29 9.97
CA LYS A 49 -27.88 -1.18 9.86
C LYS A 49 -27.47 -2.64 9.75
N LYS A 50 -26.43 -2.95 8.97
CA LYS A 50 -25.90 -4.32 8.79
C LYS A 50 -25.24 -4.85 10.07
N GLY A 51 -24.55 -3.98 10.80
CA GLY A 51 -23.86 -4.30 12.04
C GLY A 51 -22.74 -5.34 11.88
N VAL A 52 -22.03 -5.62 12.98
CA VAL A 52 -20.84 -6.50 12.97
C VAL A 52 -21.18 -7.91 12.48
N LYS A 53 -22.31 -8.48 12.94
CA LYS A 53 -22.73 -9.83 12.53
C LYS A 53 -23.01 -9.93 11.03
N GLY A 54 -23.65 -8.92 10.46
CA GLY A 54 -23.93 -8.87 9.02
C GLY A 54 -22.65 -8.71 8.19
N LEU A 55 -21.72 -7.86 8.64
CA LEU A 55 -20.41 -7.70 7.98
C LEU A 55 -19.59 -9.01 8.01
N ILE A 56 -19.62 -9.75 9.12
CA ILE A 56 -18.99 -11.08 9.20
C ILE A 56 -19.62 -12.06 8.22
N ALA A 57 -20.96 -12.07 8.10
CA ALA A 57 -21.66 -12.95 7.16
C ALA A 57 -21.31 -12.61 5.70
N GLU A 58 -21.28 -11.32 5.36
CA GLU A 58 -20.86 -10.84 4.04
C GLU A 58 -19.43 -11.27 3.73
N PHE A 59 -18.48 -11.03 4.63
CA PHE A 59 -17.10 -11.48 4.45
C PHE A 59 -16.99 -12.99 4.22
N LYS A 60 -17.73 -13.79 4.99
CA LYS A 60 -17.76 -15.25 4.81
C LYS A 60 -18.32 -15.67 3.44
N SER A 61 -19.34 -14.98 2.93
CA SER A 61 -19.89 -15.25 1.60
C SER A 61 -18.94 -14.89 0.46
N MET A 62 -18.00 -13.95 0.68
CA MET A 62 -16.99 -13.57 -0.30
C MET A 62 -15.81 -14.56 -0.37
N LYS A 63 -15.73 -15.53 0.54
CA LYS A 63 -14.60 -16.47 0.59
C LYS A 63 -14.52 -17.26 -0.71
N ARG A 64 -13.46 -17.02 -1.49
CA ARG A 64 -13.16 -17.75 -2.72
C ARG A 64 -12.21 -18.90 -2.41
N MET A 65 -12.40 -20.02 -3.09
CA MET A 65 -11.42 -21.10 -3.12
C MET A 65 -10.42 -20.86 -4.25
N ASN A 66 -9.22 -21.42 -4.13
CA ASN A 66 -8.24 -21.38 -5.21
C ASN A 66 -8.77 -22.20 -6.39
N ASP A 67 -8.85 -21.56 -7.54
CA ASP A 67 -9.03 -22.22 -8.82
C ASP A 67 -7.65 -22.53 -9.39
N PHE A 68 -7.15 -23.71 -9.07
CA PHE A 68 -5.81 -24.16 -9.43
C PHE A 68 -5.58 -24.26 -10.94
N THR A 69 -6.64 -24.28 -11.76
CA THR A 69 -6.53 -24.23 -13.23
C THR A 69 -5.98 -22.89 -13.74
N LYS A 70 -6.01 -21.84 -12.91
CA LYS A 70 -5.52 -20.49 -13.22
C LYS A 70 -4.16 -20.18 -12.57
N MET A 71 -3.49 -21.20 -12.03
CA MET A 71 -2.31 -21.08 -11.18
C MET A 71 -1.28 -22.16 -11.53
N THR A 72 -1.16 -22.49 -12.81
CA THR A 72 -0.35 -23.61 -13.31
C THR A 72 1.13 -23.42 -12.99
N GLU A 73 1.66 -22.20 -13.15
CA GLU A 73 3.05 -21.88 -12.82
C GLU A 73 3.28 -21.97 -11.31
N PHE A 74 2.35 -21.46 -10.50
CA PHE A 74 2.42 -21.61 -9.05
C PHE A 74 2.51 -23.08 -8.63
N LEU A 75 1.72 -23.96 -9.23
CA LEU A 75 1.75 -25.40 -8.91
C LEU A 75 3.07 -26.04 -9.31
N ALA A 76 3.60 -25.72 -10.49
CA ALA A 76 4.88 -26.24 -10.98
C ALA A 76 6.04 -25.88 -10.04
N GLN A 77 5.98 -24.71 -9.40
CA GLN A 77 7.04 -24.18 -8.54
C GLN A 77 6.96 -24.67 -7.09
N ASN A 78 5.97 -25.50 -6.75
CA ASN A 78 5.84 -26.09 -5.41
C ASN A 78 6.98 -27.06 -5.09
N ALA A 79 7.40 -27.89 -6.05
CA ALA A 79 8.49 -28.84 -5.88
C ALA A 79 9.83 -28.12 -5.65
N GLU A 80 9.98 -26.95 -6.25
CA GLU A 80 11.16 -26.07 -6.14
C GLU A 80 11.21 -25.28 -4.82
N GLY A 81 10.17 -25.37 -3.98
CA GLY A 81 10.12 -24.66 -2.71
C GLY A 81 10.05 -23.13 -2.82
N ARG A 82 9.60 -22.59 -3.97
CA ARG A 82 9.52 -21.13 -4.22
C ARG A 82 8.26 -20.47 -3.64
N ASN A 83 7.30 -21.28 -3.20
CA ASN A 83 6.06 -20.82 -2.59
C ASN A 83 6.12 -20.96 -1.07
N ARG A 84 5.81 -19.88 -0.35
CA ARG A 84 5.82 -19.89 1.11
C ARG A 84 4.65 -20.69 1.68
N TYR A 85 3.49 -20.61 1.04
CA TYR A 85 2.27 -21.31 1.44
C TYR A 85 1.63 -21.96 0.21
N LYS A 86 1.21 -23.23 0.34
CA LYS A 86 0.61 -23.99 -0.77
C LYS A 86 -0.87 -23.64 -0.99
N ASP A 87 -1.51 -23.04 0.01
CA ASP A 87 -2.90 -22.61 0.01
C ASP A 87 -3.08 -21.12 -0.35
N VAL A 88 -1.98 -20.39 -0.58
CA VAL A 88 -1.99 -19.01 -1.07
C VAL A 88 -1.51 -19.02 -2.53
N GLY A 89 -2.45 -19.08 -3.47
CA GLY A 89 -2.15 -19.18 -4.90
C GLY A 89 -1.56 -17.90 -5.51
N CYS A 90 -0.85 -18.05 -6.63
CA CYS A 90 -0.38 -16.96 -7.49
C CYS A 90 -1.00 -17.15 -8.87
N LEU A 91 -1.78 -16.18 -9.34
CA LEU A 91 -2.53 -16.28 -10.59
C LEU A 91 -1.61 -16.13 -11.80
N ASP A 92 -1.80 -16.96 -12.84
CA ASP A 92 -0.96 -16.91 -14.05
C ASP A 92 -1.16 -15.61 -14.83
N ASN A 93 -2.41 -15.16 -15.00
CA ASN A 93 -2.77 -14.01 -15.85
C ASN A 93 -2.12 -12.69 -15.39
N ASP A 94 -1.94 -12.52 -14.09
CA ASP A 94 -1.43 -11.28 -13.49
C ASP A 94 -0.05 -11.47 -12.84
N ARG A 95 0.64 -12.60 -13.07
CA ARG A 95 1.94 -12.84 -12.43
C ARG A 95 3.00 -11.86 -12.91
N VAL A 96 3.89 -11.48 -12.00
CA VAL A 96 5.13 -10.79 -12.36
C VAL A 96 6.09 -11.80 -12.97
N ILE A 97 6.67 -11.47 -14.13
CA ILE A 97 7.65 -12.31 -14.83
C ILE A 97 9.02 -11.65 -14.69
N ILE A 98 9.93 -12.32 -13.99
CA ILE A 98 11.32 -11.86 -13.85
C ILE A 98 12.10 -12.21 -15.12
N ARG A 99 12.99 -11.30 -15.53
CA ARG A 99 13.88 -11.47 -16.68
C ARG A 99 15.36 -11.50 -16.30
N ILE A 100 15.67 -11.42 -15.01
CA ILE A 100 17.02 -11.44 -14.44
C ILE A 100 17.25 -12.80 -13.79
N GLY A 101 18.35 -13.46 -14.14
CA GLY A 101 18.70 -14.77 -13.62
C GLY A 101 17.98 -15.94 -14.33
N PRO A 102 18.17 -17.18 -13.84
CA PRO A 102 17.74 -18.39 -14.54
C PRO A 102 16.26 -18.74 -14.34
N VAL A 103 15.57 -18.05 -13.42
CA VAL A 103 14.19 -18.38 -13.02
C VAL A 103 13.29 -17.19 -13.26
N SER A 104 12.26 -17.37 -14.09
CA SER A 104 11.30 -16.30 -14.41
C SER A 104 10.17 -16.16 -13.39
N TYR A 105 10.04 -17.13 -12.47
CA TYR A 105 8.99 -17.19 -11.48
C TYR A 105 9.35 -16.45 -10.19
N ILE A 106 8.42 -15.60 -9.76
CA ILE A 106 8.30 -15.09 -8.40
C ILE A 106 6.83 -15.15 -7.99
N HIS A 107 6.56 -15.47 -6.73
CA HIS A 107 5.20 -15.44 -6.19
C HIS A 107 4.77 -13.99 -5.95
N ALA A 108 4.34 -13.35 -7.02
CA ALA A 108 3.90 -11.96 -7.04
C ALA A 108 2.88 -11.73 -8.17
N ASN A 109 1.82 -10.98 -7.87
CA ASN A 109 0.81 -10.58 -8.84
C ASN A 109 0.71 -9.05 -8.93
N TYR A 110 0.45 -8.54 -10.14
CA TYR A 110 -0.02 -7.18 -10.32
C TYR A 110 -1.46 -7.07 -9.78
N VAL A 111 -1.73 -6.00 -9.03
CA VAL A 111 -3.05 -5.68 -8.50
C VAL A 111 -3.45 -4.30 -8.99
N SER A 112 -4.65 -4.23 -9.56
CA SER A 112 -5.20 -3.02 -10.16
C SER A 112 -5.75 -2.04 -9.12
N SER A 113 -5.78 -0.77 -9.51
CA SER A 113 -6.65 0.26 -8.96
C SER A 113 -7.68 0.68 -10.02
N PRO A 114 -8.73 1.43 -9.67
CA PRO A 114 -9.69 1.94 -10.66
C PRO A 114 -9.07 2.77 -11.80
N THR A 115 -7.87 3.30 -11.60
CA THR A 115 -7.18 4.17 -12.56
C THR A 115 -5.91 3.56 -13.15
N ASN A 116 -5.44 2.42 -12.65
CA ASN A 116 -4.22 1.78 -13.15
C ASN A 116 -4.31 0.24 -13.00
N PRO A 117 -4.30 -0.53 -14.11
CA PRO A 117 -4.44 -1.98 -14.06
C PRO A 117 -3.26 -2.72 -13.41
N LYS A 118 -2.08 -2.08 -13.29
CA LYS A 118 -0.86 -2.64 -12.69
C LYS A 118 -0.30 -1.72 -11.62
N ARG A 119 -1.18 -1.24 -10.74
CA ARG A 119 -0.83 -0.23 -9.75
C ARG A 119 0.10 -0.75 -8.65
N PHE A 120 -0.16 -1.94 -8.16
CA PHE A 120 0.60 -2.54 -7.06
C PHE A 120 1.16 -3.89 -7.49
N ILE A 121 2.26 -4.30 -6.87
CA ILE A 121 2.72 -5.69 -6.88
C ILE A 121 2.48 -6.22 -5.48
N CYS A 122 1.60 -7.21 -5.35
CA CYS A 122 1.41 -7.96 -4.12
C CYS A 122 2.25 -9.24 -4.21
N THR A 123 3.21 -9.39 -3.30
CA THR A 123 4.12 -10.54 -3.26
C THR A 123 4.18 -11.13 -1.86
N GLN A 124 4.43 -12.44 -1.78
CA GLN A 124 4.74 -13.06 -0.49
C GLN A 124 6.06 -12.51 0.04
N ASN A 125 6.20 -12.44 1.37
CA ASN A 125 7.55 -12.31 1.94
C ASN A 125 8.34 -13.60 1.67
N ALA A 126 9.65 -13.50 1.48
CA ALA A 126 10.56 -14.63 1.45
C ALA A 126 10.45 -15.44 2.77
N LYS A 127 11.22 -16.53 2.90
CA LYS A 127 11.31 -17.29 4.16
C LYS A 127 11.49 -16.30 5.33
N LYS A 128 10.86 -16.56 6.49
CA LYS A 128 10.75 -15.61 7.64
C LYS A 128 12.05 -14.92 8.06
N CYS A 129 13.22 -15.43 7.68
CA CYS A 129 14.54 -14.93 8.07
C CYS A 129 15.44 -14.53 6.88
N ALA A 130 14.90 -14.33 5.68
CA ALA A 130 15.72 -13.85 4.56
C ALA A 130 15.95 -12.34 4.70
N GLU A 131 17.19 -11.94 4.88
CA GLU A 131 17.61 -10.54 4.85
C GLU A 131 17.64 -10.08 3.39
N TYR A 132 16.68 -9.25 2.98
CA TYR A 132 16.56 -8.74 1.60
C TYR A 132 16.90 -7.26 1.47
N PHE A 133 17.26 -6.61 2.58
CA PHE A 133 17.71 -5.23 2.64
C PHE A 133 18.77 -5.09 3.74
N PRO A 134 19.79 -4.25 3.53
CA PRO A 134 20.81 -3.98 4.54
C PRO A 134 20.20 -3.31 5.77
N VAL A 135 20.53 -3.81 6.97
CA VAL A 135 20.10 -3.22 8.25
C VAL A 135 21.03 -2.11 8.74
N GLU A 136 22.25 -2.06 8.21
CA GLU A 136 23.31 -1.12 8.59
C GLU A 136 23.74 -0.30 7.36
N GLU A 137 24.03 1.00 7.52
CA GLU A 137 24.37 1.91 6.41
C GLU A 137 25.68 1.52 5.70
N ASP A 138 26.67 1.04 6.46
CA ASP A 138 28.00 0.69 5.95
C ASP A 138 28.14 -0.76 5.49
N ARG A 139 27.02 -1.51 5.45
CA ARG A 139 27.01 -2.93 5.10
C ARG A 139 26.06 -3.22 3.94
N PRO A 140 26.46 -2.95 2.69
CA PRO A 140 25.67 -3.30 1.51
C PRO A 140 25.34 -4.79 1.43
N LEU A 141 24.18 -5.12 0.87
CA LEU A 141 23.83 -6.50 0.51
C LEU A 141 23.96 -6.68 -0.99
N THR A 142 24.75 -7.67 -1.39
CA THR A 142 24.89 -8.08 -2.79
C THR A 142 24.23 -9.43 -3.02
N PHE A 143 23.37 -9.50 -4.02
CA PHE A 143 22.67 -10.70 -4.44
C PHE A 143 23.29 -11.26 -5.73
N GLU A 144 22.95 -12.52 -6.03
CA GLU A 144 23.30 -13.13 -7.32
C GLU A 144 22.86 -12.26 -8.50
N GLY A 145 23.65 -12.27 -9.57
CA GLY A 145 23.42 -11.40 -10.73
C GLY A 145 23.88 -9.96 -10.53
N GLY A 146 24.63 -9.66 -9.46
CA GLY A 146 25.30 -8.38 -9.25
C GLY A 146 24.38 -7.26 -8.74
N VAL A 147 23.19 -7.61 -8.24
CA VAL A 147 22.28 -6.63 -7.62
C VAL A 147 22.84 -6.24 -6.26
N CYS A 148 23.10 -4.95 -6.05
CA CYS A 148 23.62 -4.42 -4.80
C CYS A 148 22.60 -3.45 -4.19
N VAL A 149 22.33 -3.59 -2.89
CA VAL A 149 21.42 -2.73 -2.13
C VAL A 149 22.19 -2.06 -1.00
N VAL A 150 22.07 -0.74 -0.90
CA VAL A 150 22.74 0.08 0.10
C VAL A 150 21.68 0.85 0.91
N LEU A 151 21.78 0.82 2.24
CA LEU A 151 20.97 1.67 3.11
C LEU A 151 21.60 3.06 3.17
N LYS A 152 20.86 4.10 2.80
CA LYS A 152 21.33 5.49 2.82
C LYS A 152 20.83 6.30 3.99
N LYS A 153 19.64 5.95 4.48
CA LYS A 153 18.97 6.65 5.58
C LYS A 153 17.91 5.76 6.19
N GLN A 154 17.73 5.87 7.49
CA GLN A 154 16.61 5.28 8.21
C GLN A 154 16.03 6.28 9.22
N GLU A 155 14.72 6.49 9.20
CA GLU A 155 14.04 7.43 10.11
C GLU A 155 12.59 7.01 10.41
N PRO A 156 12.03 7.37 11.57
CA PRO A 156 10.60 7.21 11.83
C PRO A 156 9.74 8.02 10.85
N PHE A 157 8.57 7.48 10.49
CA PHE A 157 7.61 8.19 9.66
C PHE A 157 7.04 9.43 10.39
N PRO A 158 7.06 10.61 9.78
CA PRO A 158 6.64 11.85 10.44
C PRO A 158 5.11 12.02 10.40
N PHE A 159 4.40 11.41 11.36
CA PHE A 159 2.96 11.62 11.51
C PHE A 159 2.66 13.08 11.94
N PRO A 160 1.64 13.73 11.37
CA PRO A 160 1.25 15.11 11.73
C PRO A 160 0.37 15.17 12.99
N PHE A 161 0.28 14.08 13.76
CA PHE A 161 -0.50 13.94 14.99
C PHE A 161 0.15 12.90 15.90
N GLU A 162 -0.23 12.90 17.17
CA GLU A 162 0.23 11.89 18.13
C GLU A 162 -0.45 10.55 17.87
N THR A 163 0.35 9.51 17.67
CA THR A 163 -0.11 8.13 17.49
C THR A 163 0.86 7.15 18.13
N ARG A 164 0.36 5.97 18.50
CA ARG A 164 1.19 4.85 18.96
C ARG A 164 1.86 4.10 17.81
N ILE A 165 1.35 4.27 16.58
CA ILE A 165 1.78 3.53 15.40
C ILE A 165 3.21 3.86 15.03
N ARG A 166 4.00 2.81 14.75
CA ARG A 166 5.42 2.90 14.42
C ARG A 166 5.66 2.44 12.99
N ILE A 167 5.98 3.40 12.13
CA ILE A 167 6.43 3.14 10.78
C ILE A 167 7.87 3.61 10.66
N LEU A 168 8.73 2.74 10.14
CA LEU A 168 10.13 3.03 9.85
C LEU A 168 10.30 3.20 8.35
N VAL A 169 10.89 4.32 7.94
CA VAL A 169 11.15 4.66 6.54
C VAL A 169 12.65 4.51 6.27
N ARG A 170 12.98 3.82 5.18
CA ARG A 170 14.36 3.67 4.71
C ARG A 170 14.49 4.20 3.30
N THR A 171 15.59 4.88 3.04
CA THR A 171 16.04 5.21 1.68
C THR A 171 17.10 4.19 1.29
N LEU A 172 16.81 3.43 0.24
CA LEU A 172 17.70 2.41 -0.31
C LEU A 172 18.19 2.84 -1.68
N GLU A 173 19.46 2.62 -1.97
CA GLU A 173 20.01 2.67 -3.32
C GLU A 173 20.19 1.25 -3.84
N VAL A 174 19.66 0.99 -5.03
CA VAL A 174 19.70 -0.31 -5.70
C VAL A 174 20.45 -0.16 -7.01
N SER A 175 21.56 -0.87 -7.11
CA SER A 175 22.37 -0.97 -8.33
C SER A 175 22.13 -2.33 -8.98
N VAL A 176 21.79 -2.33 -10.26
CA VAL A 176 21.63 -3.54 -11.08
C VAL A 176 22.55 -3.41 -12.30
N PRO A 177 23.33 -4.44 -12.67
CA PRO A 177 24.25 -4.35 -13.80
C PRO A 177 23.54 -3.91 -15.10
N GLY A 178 24.10 -2.90 -15.76
CA GLY A 178 23.55 -2.36 -17.00
C GLY A 178 22.30 -1.49 -16.85
N GLN A 179 21.88 -1.17 -15.62
CA GLN A 179 20.76 -0.27 -15.34
C GLN A 179 21.25 0.97 -14.57
N PRO A 180 20.54 2.11 -14.68
CA PRO A 180 20.82 3.26 -13.83
C PRO A 180 20.61 2.90 -12.34
N MET A 181 21.31 3.62 -11.46
CA MET A 181 21.07 3.53 -10.01
C MET A 181 19.62 3.90 -9.72
N HIS A 182 18.94 3.09 -8.90
CA HIS A 182 17.57 3.32 -8.48
C HIS A 182 17.51 3.66 -6.99
N THR A 183 16.82 4.74 -6.64
CA THR A 183 16.50 5.06 -5.24
C THR A 183 15.11 4.55 -4.89
N CYS A 184 14.99 3.77 -3.82
CA CYS A 184 13.75 3.18 -3.32
C CYS A 184 13.45 3.67 -1.91
N MET A 185 12.17 3.97 -1.65
CA MET A 185 11.66 4.25 -0.30
C MET A 185 10.97 3.00 0.25
N HIS A 186 11.52 2.45 1.32
CA HIS A 186 10.99 1.26 1.99
C HIS A 186 10.29 1.63 3.30
N TYR A 187 8.97 1.43 3.35
CA TYR A 187 8.13 1.71 4.52
C TYR A 187 7.82 0.41 5.26
N HIS A 188 8.17 0.34 6.55
CA HIS A 188 7.97 -0.82 7.40
C HIS A 188 7.05 -0.48 8.57
N TRP A 189 5.84 -1.04 8.58
CA TRP A 189 4.93 -0.96 9.73
C TRP A 189 5.37 -1.97 10.79
N GLN A 190 5.95 -1.50 11.88
CA GLN A 190 6.68 -2.35 12.84
C GLN A 190 5.79 -2.97 13.93
N ASP A 191 4.69 -2.31 14.24
CA ASP A 191 3.83 -2.62 15.39
C ASP A 191 2.41 -3.04 14.99
N TRP A 192 2.25 -3.54 13.75
CA TRP A 192 1.00 -4.18 13.36
C TRP A 192 0.80 -5.44 14.21
N PRO A 193 -0.33 -5.59 14.92
CA PRO A 193 -0.52 -6.70 15.85
C PRO A 193 -0.61 -8.05 15.12
N ASP A 194 0.01 -9.09 15.68
CA ASP A 194 -0.06 -10.46 15.16
C ASP A 194 -1.50 -10.99 15.02
N ARG A 195 -2.40 -10.49 15.88
CA ARG A 195 -3.84 -10.79 15.83
C ARG A 195 -4.64 -9.50 15.84
N GLY A 196 -5.49 -9.34 14.82
CA GLY A 196 -6.41 -8.21 14.71
C GLY A 196 -5.90 -7.12 13.78
N VAL A 197 -6.31 -5.90 14.06
CA VAL A 197 -5.96 -4.69 13.31
C VAL A 197 -5.44 -3.63 14.27
N PRO A 198 -4.62 -2.66 13.81
CA PRO A 198 -4.24 -1.51 14.61
C PRO A 198 -5.47 -0.74 15.11
N ASP A 199 -5.25 0.11 16.11
CA ASP A 199 -6.29 1.04 16.57
C ASP A 199 -6.82 1.89 15.42
N ALA A 200 -8.10 2.24 15.50
CA ALA A 200 -8.75 3.07 14.51
C ALA A 200 -8.29 4.53 14.64
N ASP A 201 -7.17 4.86 13.98
CA ASP A 201 -6.68 6.22 13.82
C ASP A 201 -6.46 6.58 12.33
N LEU A 202 -5.90 7.77 12.07
CA LEU A 202 -5.67 8.28 10.73
C LEU A 202 -4.36 7.81 10.09
N ALA A 203 -3.55 6.97 10.75
CA ALA A 203 -2.24 6.60 10.28
C ALA A 203 -2.25 5.87 8.92
N PRO A 204 -3.14 4.88 8.66
CA PRO A 204 -3.23 4.27 7.33
C PRO A 204 -3.54 5.29 6.23
N ILE A 205 -4.37 6.29 6.53
CA ILE A 205 -4.79 7.32 5.57
C ILE A 205 -3.63 8.28 5.26
N VAL A 206 -2.89 8.71 6.28
CA VAL A 206 -1.72 9.57 6.10
C VAL A 206 -0.59 8.83 5.40
N LEU A 207 -0.35 7.56 5.74
CA LEU A 207 0.61 6.72 5.03
C LEU A 207 0.21 6.60 3.54
N LEU A 208 -1.05 6.29 3.25
CA LEU A 208 -1.53 6.20 1.87
C LEU A 208 -1.41 7.51 1.11
N ALA A 209 -1.66 8.65 1.76
CA ALA A 209 -1.46 9.97 1.16
C ALA A 209 0.03 10.19 0.78
N ARG A 210 0.96 9.88 1.70
CA ARG A 210 2.40 9.96 1.41
C ARG A 210 2.83 9.02 0.29
N LEU A 211 2.27 7.81 0.20
CA LEU A 211 2.58 6.88 -0.88
C LEU A 211 2.10 7.36 -2.25
N LYS A 212 1.00 8.13 -2.30
CA LYS A 212 0.49 8.72 -3.56
C LYS A 212 1.33 9.89 -4.07
N GLU A 213 1.99 10.63 -3.18
CA GLU A 213 2.91 11.71 -3.58
C GLU A 213 4.17 11.18 -4.29
N ASN A 214 4.51 9.90 -4.07
CA ASN A 214 5.73 9.28 -4.57
C ASN A 214 5.54 8.40 -5.82
N THR A 215 4.39 8.51 -6.49
CA THR A 215 4.03 7.68 -7.66
C THR A 215 3.24 8.45 -8.69
#